data_AF-Q6MDT8-F1
#
_entry.id   AF-Q6MDT8-F1
#
_cell.length_a   1.000
_cell.length_b   1.000
_cell.length_c   1.000
_cell.angle_alpha   90.00
_cell.angle_beta   90.00
_cell.angle_gamma   90.00
#
_symmetry.space_group_name_H-M   'P 1'
#
loop_
_entity.id
_entity.type
_entity.pdbx_description
1 polymer ?
#
loop_
_entity_poly.entity_id
_entity_poly.type
_entity_poly.pdbx_seq_one_letter_code
_entity_poly.pdbx_strand_id
1 'polypeptide(L)'
;MHLIYNRSPVASFVLKGISYQQKSFKNNPQGNCFYKIGLHGLRTTFALAKLVAVVALPLFLILDGIFIISRRLGVHAIHLHFSDCHYLFESDIFDTYFSQLKQFVKEQIDCIPDIQNYAELEPHTVSSFAKKTLKLVNLILNAPPLKTENDKRQFHQTMLMHLRDLMKERKILTSQEILNDPSFQWIDQLCEWLYTGPKLLPEMICFVEQELDNFSNAKLLSAKTAELPNVIDLFHKDLSNHPRYTGVEESLRLYDPHYLGDIPSVLYHYSIEKNGIPKKIKMIRTPTVTKDCKRDLSGVLVKAKVVKEFIGFLESYQRQEKKHIYFNLMQRKGSEGIRSQAIEELEQKYPNHLYVITLSKDSDFYWQSKKFRLISNATQFKEQFMIEMFEGKNYFWSWALKLDWKHDCRQILDHVHQLYFSNQVELSHQERLDFIELAYMEIIEAICLRFYPDSVNEACKSCVDRGAAALALQYLKKTVLKKQAISESQRKKIMSIVLAPAILAMNRVMQHQRASRLQTACQRFLLNSI
;
A
#
# COMPACT_ATOMS: atom_id res chain seq x y z
N MET A 1 -4.15 24.92 33.98
CA MET A 1 -5.21 25.74 33.33
C MET A 1 -4.65 26.81 32.39
N HIS A 2 -3.60 27.56 32.75
CA HIS A 2 -3.01 28.60 31.89
C HIS A 2 -2.45 28.10 30.53
N LEU A 3 -2.05 26.83 30.44
CA LEU A 3 -1.57 26.18 29.21
C LEU A 3 -2.67 25.70 28.25
N ILE A 4 -3.91 25.54 28.75
CA ILE A 4 -5.06 25.08 27.94
C ILE A 4 -5.68 26.26 27.17
N TYR A 5 -5.66 27.46 27.78
CA TYR A 5 -6.25 28.67 27.22
C TYR A 5 -5.59 29.15 25.91
N ASN A 6 -4.29 28.89 25.72
CA ASN A 6 -3.52 29.36 24.56
C ASN A 6 -3.64 28.50 23.30
N ARG A 7 -4.35 27.37 23.34
CA ARG A 7 -4.45 26.44 22.20
C ARG A 7 -5.82 26.41 21.51
N SER A 8 -6.81 27.16 22.02
CA SER A 8 -8.13 27.26 21.37
C SER A 8 -8.14 28.42 20.37
N PRO A 9 -8.38 28.18 19.06
CA PRO A 9 -8.53 29.22 18.06
C PRO A 9 -9.65 30.21 18.40
N VAL A 10 -10.71 29.70 19.04
CA VAL A 10 -11.87 30.49 19.47
C VAL A 10 -11.50 31.43 20.63
N ALA A 11 -10.74 30.95 21.62
CA ALA A 11 -10.26 31.78 22.72
C ALA A 11 -9.33 32.90 22.21
N SER A 12 -8.47 32.59 21.24
CA SER A 12 -7.59 33.57 20.60
C SER A 12 -8.37 34.64 19.83
N PHE A 13 -9.42 34.25 19.09
CA PHE A 13 -10.28 35.17 18.35
C PHE A 13 -11.04 36.12 19.29
N VAL A 14 -11.63 35.59 20.37
CA VAL A 14 -12.35 36.39 21.37
C VAL A 14 -11.41 37.40 22.05
N LEU A 15 -10.21 36.97 22.45
CA LEU A 15 -9.23 37.85 23.10
C LEU A 15 -8.71 38.95 22.16
N LYS A 16 -8.52 38.65 20.87
CA LYS A 16 -8.15 39.65 19.85
C LYS A 16 -9.26 40.66 19.61
N GLY A 17 -10.52 40.23 19.59
CA GLY A 17 -11.69 41.12 19.48
C GLY A 17 -11.79 42.11 20.65
N ILE A 18 -11.55 41.64 21.88
CA ILE A 18 -11.54 42.47 23.09
C ILE A 18 -10.41 43.51 23.05
N SER A 19 -9.22 43.11 22.61
CA SER A 19 -8.05 44.01 22.48
C SER A 19 -8.27 45.13 21.45
N TYR A 20 -8.92 44.81 20.33
CA TYR A 20 -9.18 45.78 19.26
C TYR A 20 -10.18 46.86 19.69
N GLN A 21 -11.26 46.47 20.37
CA GLN A 21 -12.24 47.43 20.89
C GLN A 21 -11.64 48.34 21.96
N GLN A 22 -10.81 47.82 22.88
CA GLN A 22 -10.15 48.67 23.90
C GLN A 22 -9.26 49.77 23.32
N LYS A 23 -8.62 49.55 22.16
CA LYS A 23 -7.82 50.57 21.46
C LYS A 23 -8.67 51.65 20.79
N SER A 24 -9.81 51.28 20.21
CA SER A 24 -10.70 52.24 19.54
C SER A 24 -11.36 53.23 20.50
N PHE A 25 -11.58 52.86 21.77
CA PHE A 25 -12.24 53.71 22.77
C PHE A 25 -11.31 54.75 23.43
N LYS A 26 -9.98 54.63 23.31
CA LYS A 26 -9.02 55.55 23.96
C LYS A 26 -8.80 56.87 23.20
N ASN A 27 -9.26 56.99 21.95
CA ASN A 27 -8.81 58.09 21.07
C ASN A 27 -9.87 59.18 20.76
N ASN A 28 -11.04 59.20 21.41
CA ASN A 28 -12.01 60.29 21.15
C ASN A 28 -12.96 60.57 22.34
N PRO A 29 -12.69 61.59 23.19
CA PRO A 29 -13.44 61.80 24.44
C PRO A 29 -14.56 62.87 24.37
N GLN A 30 -14.99 63.36 23.21
CA GLN A 30 -16.04 64.40 23.14
C GLN A 30 -17.30 63.92 22.39
N GLY A 31 -18.33 63.55 23.16
CA GLY A 31 -19.67 63.19 22.64
C GLY A 31 -20.52 62.44 23.67
N ASN A 32 -21.13 63.17 24.61
CA ASN A 32 -21.68 62.62 25.87
C ASN A 32 -23.03 61.88 25.77
N CYS A 33 -23.48 61.48 24.57
CA CYS A 33 -24.70 60.66 24.38
C CYS A 33 -24.38 59.27 23.80
N PHE A 34 -23.48 59.19 22.81
CA PHE A 34 -23.01 57.92 22.24
C PHE A 34 -22.15 57.09 23.21
N TYR A 35 -21.50 57.74 24.18
CA TYR A 35 -20.70 57.06 25.21
C TYR A 35 -21.55 56.14 26.09
N LYS A 36 -22.75 56.57 26.50
CA LYS A 36 -23.64 55.76 27.35
C LYS A 36 -24.23 54.57 26.59
N ILE A 37 -24.60 54.75 25.32
CA ILE A 37 -25.12 53.66 24.46
C ILE A 37 -24.00 52.65 24.16
N GLY A 38 -22.79 53.12 23.86
CA GLY A 38 -21.62 52.25 23.65
C GLY A 38 -21.22 51.47 24.90
N LEU A 39 -21.28 52.09 26.08
CA LEU A 39 -20.99 51.42 27.35
C LEU A 39 -22.03 50.34 27.69
N HIS A 40 -23.30 50.59 27.36
CA HIS A 40 -24.37 49.61 27.56
C HIS A 40 -24.22 48.42 26.60
N GLY A 41 -23.94 48.67 25.32
CA GLY A 41 -23.64 47.64 24.32
C GLY A 41 -22.41 46.80 24.67
N LEU A 42 -21.35 47.43 25.20
CA LEU A 42 -20.15 46.71 25.64
C LEU A 42 -20.43 45.81 26.84
N ARG A 43 -21.26 46.28 27.79
CA ARG A 43 -21.67 45.50 28.98
C ARG A 43 -22.56 44.32 28.61
N THR A 44 -23.53 44.49 27.71
CA THR A 44 -24.35 43.37 27.22
C THR A 44 -23.52 42.37 26.43
N THR A 45 -22.59 42.83 25.58
CA THR A 45 -21.69 41.93 24.83
C THR A 45 -20.77 41.13 25.78
N PHE A 46 -20.24 41.78 26.83
CA PHE A 46 -19.45 41.09 27.86
C PHE A 46 -20.28 40.12 28.70
N ALA A 47 -21.52 40.47 29.03
CA ALA A 47 -22.44 39.59 29.75
C ALA A 47 -22.80 38.36 28.91
N LEU A 48 -23.07 38.55 27.60
CA LEU A 48 -23.34 37.46 26.68
C LEU A 48 -22.11 36.55 26.47
N ALA A 49 -20.92 37.14 26.33
CA ALA A 49 -19.67 36.38 26.21
C ALA A 49 -19.36 35.59 27.49
N LYS A 50 -19.64 36.17 28.66
CA LYS A 50 -19.54 35.45 29.94
C LYS A 50 -20.59 34.34 30.03
N LEU A 51 -21.83 34.56 29.60
CA LEU A 51 -22.87 33.54 29.59
C LEU A 51 -22.50 32.38 28.65
N VAL A 52 -22.03 32.68 27.44
CA VAL A 52 -21.53 31.68 26.49
C VAL A 52 -20.32 30.94 27.06
N ALA A 53 -19.39 31.63 27.72
CA ALA A 53 -18.26 30.97 28.38
C ALA A 53 -18.70 30.10 29.57
N VAL A 54 -19.70 30.52 30.35
CA VAL A 54 -20.19 29.76 31.51
C VAL A 54 -21.04 28.57 31.08
N VAL A 55 -21.74 28.63 29.95
CA VAL A 55 -22.62 27.54 29.49
C VAL A 55 -21.91 26.63 28.48
N ALA A 56 -21.24 27.19 27.47
CA ALA A 56 -20.61 26.41 26.42
C ALA A 56 -19.30 25.78 26.87
N LEU A 57 -18.49 26.44 27.72
CA LEU A 57 -17.20 25.88 28.12
C LEU A 57 -17.35 24.60 28.96
N PRO A 58 -18.26 24.50 29.95
CA PRO A 58 -18.51 23.23 30.62
C PRO A 58 -19.07 22.18 29.69
N LEU A 59 -19.95 22.53 28.74
CA LEU A 59 -20.47 21.59 27.76
C LEU A 59 -19.37 21.03 26.85
N PHE A 60 -18.47 21.89 26.38
CA PHE A 60 -17.29 21.49 25.61
C PHE A 60 -16.33 20.62 26.43
N LEU A 61 -16.08 20.96 27.70
CA LEU A 61 -15.23 20.16 28.58
C LEU A 61 -15.88 18.81 28.95
N ILE A 62 -17.21 18.76 29.07
CA ILE A 62 -17.97 17.52 29.26
C ILE A 62 -17.91 16.68 27.98
N LEU A 63 -18.07 17.26 26.80
CA LEU A 63 -17.95 16.55 25.52
C LEU A 63 -16.53 16.03 25.27
N ASP A 64 -15.51 16.85 25.53
CA ASP A 64 -14.10 16.42 25.49
C ASP A 64 -13.82 15.35 26.55
N GLY A 65 -14.39 15.50 27.75
CA GLY A 65 -14.32 14.52 28.83
C GLY A 65 -14.93 13.19 28.42
N ILE A 66 -16.14 13.20 27.83
CA ILE A 66 -16.83 12.03 27.28
C ILE A 66 -16.01 11.44 26.13
N PHE A 67 -15.40 12.25 25.27
CA PHE A 67 -14.58 11.77 24.16
C PHE A 67 -13.28 11.11 24.64
N ILE A 68 -12.62 11.68 25.65
CA ILE A 68 -11.42 11.14 26.29
C ILE A 68 -11.75 9.87 27.10
N ILE A 69 -12.87 9.88 27.83
CA ILE A 69 -13.36 8.73 28.60
C ILE A 69 -13.77 7.61 27.64
N SER A 70 -14.47 7.90 26.55
CA SER A 70 -14.82 6.93 25.51
C SER A 70 -13.57 6.33 24.84
N ARG A 71 -12.55 7.16 24.57
CA ARG A 71 -11.21 6.70 24.12
C ARG A 71 -10.49 5.83 25.15
N ARG A 72 -10.58 6.14 26.45
CA ARG A 72 -9.90 5.41 27.53
C ARG A 72 -10.63 4.13 27.94
N LEU A 73 -11.96 4.13 27.90
CA LEU A 73 -12.80 3.00 28.27
C LEU A 73 -12.95 1.97 27.15
N GLY A 74 -12.39 2.23 25.96
CA GLY A 74 -12.46 1.28 24.84
C GLY A 74 -13.89 0.97 24.40
N VAL A 75 -14.84 1.86 24.70
CA VAL A 75 -16.24 1.70 24.32
C VAL A 75 -16.28 1.66 22.81
N HIS A 76 -16.66 0.48 22.31
CA HIS A 76 -16.67 0.09 20.91
C HIS A 76 -17.63 0.97 20.08
N ALA A 77 -17.21 2.17 19.71
CA ALA A 77 -17.59 2.73 18.41
C ALA A 77 -16.73 2.06 17.31
N ILE A 78 -16.78 0.73 17.25
CA ILE A 78 -16.06 -0.07 16.24
C ILE A 78 -16.78 -0.02 14.89
N HIS A 79 -18.07 0.33 14.85
CA HIS A 79 -18.85 0.25 13.60
C HIS A 79 -18.79 1.47 12.67
N LEU A 80 -18.38 2.67 13.12
CA LEU A 80 -18.63 3.90 12.34
C LEU A 80 -17.44 4.44 11.54
N HIS A 81 -16.30 3.73 11.48
CA HIS A 81 -15.08 4.34 10.95
C HIS A 81 -14.15 3.38 10.19
N PHE A 82 -14.67 2.34 9.55
CA PHE A 82 -13.91 1.54 8.60
C PHE A 82 -14.33 1.88 7.17
N SER A 83 -14.21 3.16 6.77
CA SER A 83 -14.40 3.59 5.38
C SER A 83 -13.18 3.25 4.49
N ASP A 84 -12.08 2.77 5.08
CA ASP A 84 -10.88 2.38 4.35
C ASP A 84 -11.17 1.10 3.52
N CYS A 85 -10.79 1.10 2.24
CA CYS A 85 -11.04 0.02 1.27
C CYS A 85 -12.52 -0.32 0.99
N HIS A 86 -13.43 0.64 1.17
CA HIS A 86 -14.87 0.52 0.92
C HIS A 86 -15.19 -0.16 -0.43
N TYR A 87 -14.61 0.36 -1.52
CA TYR A 87 -14.94 -0.07 -2.87
C TYR A 87 -14.57 -1.51 -3.21
N LEU A 88 -13.56 -2.09 -2.55
CA LEU A 88 -13.26 -3.49 -2.79
C LEU A 88 -14.43 -4.37 -2.35
N PHE A 89 -14.95 -4.11 -1.15
CA PHE A 89 -16.06 -4.88 -0.60
C PHE A 89 -17.39 -4.53 -1.29
N GLU A 90 -17.55 -3.33 -1.84
CA GLU A 90 -18.70 -3.02 -2.71
C GLU A 90 -18.63 -3.70 -4.07
N SER A 91 -17.42 -3.92 -4.60
CA SER A 91 -17.22 -4.48 -5.95
C SER A 91 -17.36 -6.00 -6.02
N ASP A 92 -17.59 -6.48 -7.25
CA ASP A 92 -17.57 -7.91 -7.61
C ASP A 92 -16.18 -8.55 -7.49
N ILE A 93 -15.12 -7.74 -7.32
CA ILE A 93 -13.75 -8.23 -7.13
C ILE A 93 -13.66 -9.05 -5.85
N PHE A 94 -14.30 -8.61 -4.76
CA PHE A 94 -14.32 -9.38 -3.52
C PHE A 94 -15.15 -10.67 -3.66
N ASP A 95 -16.26 -10.64 -4.40
CA ASP A 95 -17.07 -11.83 -4.66
C ASP A 95 -16.29 -12.88 -5.43
N THR A 96 -15.48 -12.44 -6.39
CA THR A 96 -14.57 -13.33 -7.12
C THR A 96 -13.46 -13.86 -6.22
N TYR A 97 -12.82 -13.01 -5.41
CA TYR A 97 -11.84 -13.46 -4.41
C TYR A 97 -12.43 -14.52 -3.48
N PHE A 98 -13.62 -14.27 -2.94
CA PHE A 98 -14.31 -15.18 -2.04
C PHE A 98 -14.67 -16.50 -2.74
N SER A 99 -15.14 -16.44 -3.99
CA SER A 99 -15.43 -17.63 -4.79
C SER A 99 -14.18 -18.47 -5.05
N GLN A 100 -13.06 -17.84 -5.41
CA GLN A 100 -11.77 -18.52 -5.59
C GLN A 100 -11.27 -19.13 -4.27
N LEU A 101 -11.46 -18.44 -3.13
CA LEU A 101 -11.11 -18.95 -1.80
C LEU A 101 -11.94 -20.19 -1.45
N LYS A 102 -13.26 -20.17 -1.64
CA LYS A 102 -14.12 -21.33 -1.38
C LYS A 102 -13.72 -22.52 -2.25
N GLN A 103 -13.44 -22.27 -3.53
CA GLN A 103 -12.99 -23.30 -4.47
C GLN A 103 -11.68 -23.93 -4.00
N PHE A 104 -10.67 -23.11 -3.66
CA PHE A 104 -9.40 -23.59 -3.13
C PHE A 104 -9.59 -24.44 -1.87
N VAL A 105 -10.39 -23.96 -0.90
CA VAL A 105 -10.64 -24.69 0.35
C VAL A 105 -11.30 -26.04 0.07
N LYS A 106 -12.28 -26.09 -0.82
CA LYS A 106 -12.93 -27.35 -1.24
C LYS A 106 -11.91 -28.34 -1.84
N GLU A 107 -11.15 -27.89 -2.84
CA GLU A 107 -10.16 -28.72 -3.54
C GLU A 107 -9.06 -29.25 -2.61
N GLN A 108 -8.55 -28.42 -1.69
CA GLN A 108 -7.49 -28.84 -0.78
C GLN A 108 -7.98 -29.78 0.33
N ILE A 109 -9.20 -29.60 0.82
CA ILE A 109 -9.76 -30.51 1.84
C ILE A 109 -10.01 -31.89 1.23
N ASP A 110 -10.49 -31.97 0.00
CA ASP A 110 -10.72 -33.24 -0.69
C ASP A 110 -9.40 -34.03 -0.88
N CYS A 111 -8.25 -33.35 -0.87
CA CYS A 111 -6.92 -33.95 -0.94
C CYS A 111 -6.36 -34.37 0.44
N ILE A 112 -7.04 -34.03 1.55
CA ILE A 112 -6.62 -34.32 2.91
C ILE A 112 -7.82 -34.93 3.67
N PRO A 113 -8.14 -36.22 3.42
CA PRO A 113 -9.34 -36.88 3.96
C PRO A 113 -9.45 -36.79 5.49
N ASP A 114 -8.30 -36.82 6.18
CA ASP A 114 -8.22 -36.77 7.63
C ASP A 114 -8.83 -35.50 8.24
N ILE A 115 -8.81 -34.37 7.51
CA ILE A 115 -9.42 -33.12 7.99
C ILE A 115 -10.95 -33.20 8.00
N GLN A 116 -11.56 -33.88 7.01
CA GLN A 116 -13.01 -34.10 6.97
C GLN A 116 -13.43 -35.03 8.12
N ASN A 117 -12.63 -36.08 8.35
CA ASN A 117 -12.88 -37.08 9.38
C ASN A 117 -12.76 -36.52 10.81
N TYR A 118 -12.11 -35.36 11.04
CA TYR A 118 -12.05 -34.73 12.37
C TYR A 118 -13.42 -34.37 12.95
N ALA A 119 -14.44 -34.20 12.12
CA ALA A 119 -15.80 -33.98 12.60
C ALA A 119 -16.42 -35.25 13.21
N GLU A 120 -15.94 -36.43 12.80
CA GLU A 120 -16.44 -37.75 13.19
C GLU A 120 -15.58 -38.40 14.28
N LEU A 121 -14.34 -37.94 14.46
CA LEU A 121 -13.42 -38.44 15.47
C LEU A 121 -13.76 -37.94 16.89
N GLU A 122 -13.53 -38.81 17.88
CA GLU A 122 -13.77 -38.53 19.29
C GLU A 122 -13.03 -37.27 19.77
N PRO A 123 -13.65 -36.36 20.57
CA PRO A 123 -13.08 -35.06 20.93
C PRO A 123 -11.69 -35.10 21.57
N HIS A 124 -11.29 -36.21 22.19
CA HIS A 124 -10.00 -36.39 22.85
C HIS A 124 -8.88 -36.81 21.89
N THR A 125 -9.20 -37.20 20.66
CA THR A 125 -8.21 -37.62 19.63
C THR A 125 -7.76 -36.50 18.72
N VAL A 126 -8.54 -35.41 18.61
CA VAL A 126 -8.26 -34.29 17.70
C VAL A 126 -7.54 -33.15 18.43
N SER A 127 -6.39 -32.72 17.90
CA SER A 127 -5.59 -31.62 18.44
C SER A 127 -6.40 -30.31 18.53
N SER A 128 -6.06 -29.41 19.48
CA SER A 128 -6.63 -28.06 19.53
C SER A 128 -6.46 -27.31 18.21
N PHE A 129 -5.29 -27.49 17.57
CA PHE A 129 -4.95 -26.88 16.29
C PHE A 129 -5.85 -27.37 15.15
N ALA A 130 -6.06 -28.69 15.05
CA ALA A 130 -6.95 -29.30 14.06
C ALA A 130 -8.41 -28.82 14.22
N LYS A 131 -8.93 -28.75 15.46
CA LYS A 131 -10.28 -28.21 15.72
C LYS A 131 -10.44 -26.76 15.26
N LYS A 132 -9.44 -25.92 15.52
CA LYS A 132 -9.45 -24.51 15.07
C LYS A 132 -9.30 -24.39 13.56
N THR A 133 -8.55 -25.29 12.94
CA THR A 133 -8.42 -25.39 11.48
C THR A 133 -9.77 -25.76 10.86
N LEU A 134 -10.45 -26.78 11.38
CA LEU A 134 -11.79 -27.16 10.95
C LEU A 134 -12.81 -26.02 11.13
N LYS A 135 -12.69 -25.24 12.20
CA LYS A 135 -13.52 -24.03 12.38
C LYS A 135 -13.28 -22.99 11.29
N LEU A 136 -12.02 -22.74 10.90
CA LEU A 136 -11.67 -21.81 9.82
C LEU A 136 -12.19 -22.33 8.47
N VAL A 137 -12.02 -23.62 8.20
CA VAL A 137 -12.59 -24.30 7.02
C VAL A 137 -14.10 -24.09 6.95
N ASN A 138 -14.82 -24.39 8.03
CA ASN A 138 -16.27 -24.24 8.09
C ASN A 138 -16.72 -22.80 7.94
N LEU A 139 -15.97 -21.84 8.51
CA LEU A 139 -16.22 -20.41 8.31
C LEU A 139 -16.18 -20.05 6.82
N ILE A 140 -15.24 -20.59 6.05
CA ILE A 140 -15.07 -20.27 4.62
C ILE A 140 -16.14 -20.98 3.77
N LEU A 141 -16.32 -22.29 3.94
CA LEU A 141 -17.23 -23.07 3.11
C LEU A 141 -18.70 -22.76 3.38
N ASN A 142 -19.04 -22.55 4.65
CA ASN A 142 -20.41 -22.35 5.13
C ASN A 142 -20.69 -20.90 5.51
N ALA A 143 -19.91 -19.93 4.98
CA ALA A 143 -20.19 -18.53 5.21
C ALA A 143 -21.63 -18.19 4.72
N PRO A 144 -22.39 -17.39 5.48
CA PRO A 144 -23.70 -16.91 5.02
C PRO A 144 -23.53 -16.07 3.74
N PRO A 145 -24.62 -15.86 2.97
CA PRO A 145 -24.59 -14.96 1.82
C PRO A 145 -24.03 -13.57 2.20
N LEU A 146 -22.92 -13.18 1.58
CA LEU A 146 -22.23 -11.92 1.86
C LEU A 146 -22.87 -10.79 1.04
N LYS A 147 -24.11 -10.42 1.40
CA LYS A 147 -24.95 -9.52 0.60
C LYS A 147 -24.55 -8.05 0.68
N THR A 148 -23.97 -7.65 1.80
CA THR A 148 -23.56 -6.26 2.04
C THR A 148 -22.04 -6.13 2.13
N GLU A 149 -21.54 -4.92 1.91
CA GLU A 149 -20.14 -4.59 2.13
C GLU A 149 -19.68 -4.96 3.57
N ASN A 150 -20.53 -4.70 4.56
CA ASN A 150 -20.23 -5.03 5.96
C ASN A 150 -20.12 -6.54 6.20
N ASP A 151 -20.98 -7.34 5.57
CA ASP A 151 -20.92 -8.81 5.66
C ASP A 151 -19.59 -9.31 5.09
N LYS A 152 -19.21 -8.81 3.91
CA LYS A 152 -17.96 -9.14 3.22
C LYS A 152 -16.74 -8.77 4.07
N ARG A 153 -16.73 -7.55 4.62
CA ARG A 153 -15.67 -7.05 5.49
C ARG A 153 -15.55 -7.86 6.78
N GLN A 154 -16.67 -8.12 7.46
CA GLN A 154 -16.70 -8.90 8.69
C GLN A 154 -16.21 -10.32 8.45
N PHE A 155 -16.65 -10.96 7.37
CA PHE A 155 -16.16 -12.28 6.98
C PHE A 155 -14.64 -12.28 6.78
N HIS A 156 -14.11 -11.37 5.97
CA HIS A 156 -12.68 -11.27 5.67
C HIS A 156 -11.83 -11.08 6.92
N GLN A 157 -12.24 -10.15 7.78
CA GLN A 157 -11.56 -9.84 9.04
C GLN A 157 -11.58 -11.03 10.00
N THR A 158 -12.73 -11.70 10.12
CA THR A 158 -12.89 -12.89 10.98
C THR A 158 -12.02 -14.04 10.48
N MET A 159 -12.01 -14.28 9.17
CA MET A 159 -11.16 -15.29 8.53
C MET A 159 -9.67 -15.04 8.83
N LEU A 160 -9.19 -13.82 8.60
CA LEU A 160 -7.79 -13.47 8.87
C LEU A 160 -7.44 -13.55 10.37
N MET A 161 -8.36 -13.19 11.27
CA MET A 161 -8.15 -13.36 12.71
C MET A 161 -7.94 -14.83 13.09
N HIS A 162 -8.83 -15.72 12.61
CA HIS A 162 -8.71 -17.15 12.84
C HIS A 162 -7.39 -17.72 12.31
N LEU A 163 -7.03 -17.39 11.06
CA LEU A 163 -5.77 -17.80 10.46
C LEU A 163 -4.56 -17.30 11.28
N ARG A 164 -4.56 -16.02 11.66
CA ARG A 164 -3.49 -15.44 12.45
C ARG A 164 -3.37 -16.08 13.83
N ASP A 165 -4.45 -16.54 14.43
CA ASP A 165 -4.40 -17.22 15.72
C ASP A 165 -3.86 -18.65 15.61
N LEU A 166 -4.24 -19.38 14.56
CA LEU A 166 -3.58 -20.66 14.20
C LEU A 166 -2.07 -20.48 14.02
N MET A 167 -1.65 -19.45 13.28
CA MET A 167 -0.23 -19.14 13.09
C MET A 167 0.50 -18.72 14.39
N LYS A 168 -0.20 -18.34 15.47
CA LYS A 168 0.43 -18.14 16.79
C LYS A 168 0.65 -19.47 17.48
N GLU A 169 -0.39 -20.29 17.52
CA GLU A 169 -0.40 -21.59 18.20
C GLU A 169 0.65 -22.53 17.62
N ARG A 170 0.80 -22.52 16.29
CA ARG A 170 1.85 -23.26 15.60
C ARG A 170 3.26 -23.05 16.19
N LYS A 171 3.60 -21.83 16.62
CA LYS A 171 4.96 -21.50 17.10
C LYS A 171 5.32 -22.18 18.41
N ILE A 172 4.35 -22.75 19.12
CA ILE A 172 4.53 -23.39 20.42
C ILE A 172 4.64 -24.92 20.25
N LEU A 173 4.31 -25.44 19.06
CA LEU A 173 4.23 -26.88 18.79
C LEU A 173 5.59 -27.42 18.35
N THR A 174 5.85 -28.68 18.70
CA THR A 174 7.09 -29.38 18.39
C THR A 174 7.14 -29.77 16.91
N SER A 175 8.35 -29.97 16.36
CA SER A 175 8.52 -30.40 14.97
C SER A 175 7.80 -31.72 14.67
N GLN A 176 7.72 -32.62 15.65
CA GLN A 176 7.05 -33.91 15.49
C GLN A 176 5.51 -33.75 15.42
N GLU A 177 4.93 -32.87 16.23
CA GLU A 177 3.49 -32.54 16.14
C GLU A 177 3.16 -31.90 14.78
N ILE A 178 4.05 -31.04 14.28
CA ILE A 178 3.86 -30.37 12.99
C ILE A 178 3.87 -31.34 11.82
N LEU A 179 4.73 -32.37 11.86
CA LEU A 179 4.85 -33.34 10.77
C LEU A 179 3.68 -34.33 10.71
N ASN A 180 3.02 -34.61 11.83
CA ASN A 180 2.00 -35.66 11.92
C ASN A 180 0.55 -35.14 11.83
N ASP A 181 0.31 -33.82 11.90
CA ASP A 181 -1.03 -33.24 11.80
C ASP A 181 -1.22 -32.56 10.43
N PRO A 182 -2.02 -33.14 9.52
CA PRO A 182 -2.22 -32.63 8.17
C PRO A 182 -2.83 -31.21 8.13
N SER A 183 -3.43 -30.75 9.24
CA SER A 183 -3.91 -29.37 9.39
C SER A 183 -2.81 -28.33 9.19
N PHE A 184 -1.55 -28.65 9.54
CA PHE A 184 -0.44 -27.71 9.34
C PHE A 184 -0.15 -27.48 7.87
N GLN A 185 -0.04 -28.56 7.10
CA GLN A 185 0.18 -28.48 5.67
C GLN A 185 -0.94 -27.71 4.99
N TRP A 186 -2.19 -27.92 5.42
CA TRP A 186 -3.32 -27.17 4.89
C TRP A 186 -3.23 -25.67 5.19
N ILE A 187 -2.88 -25.29 6.43
CA ILE A 187 -2.71 -23.87 6.81
C ILE A 187 -1.57 -23.21 6.04
N ASP A 188 -0.51 -23.95 5.76
CA ASP A 188 0.60 -23.50 4.93
C ASP A 188 0.18 -23.24 3.48
N GLN A 189 -0.57 -24.18 2.90
CA GLN A 189 -1.14 -24.04 1.57
C GLN A 189 -2.10 -22.86 1.51
N LEU A 190 -2.93 -22.63 2.53
CA LEU A 190 -3.81 -21.46 2.60
C LEU A 190 -3.01 -20.16 2.67
N CYS A 191 -1.96 -20.09 3.49
CA CYS A 191 -1.10 -18.91 3.54
C CYS A 191 -0.42 -18.65 2.19
N GLU A 192 0.07 -19.69 1.51
CA GLU A 192 0.63 -19.54 0.17
C GLU A 192 -0.40 -19.13 -0.87
N TRP A 193 -1.62 -19.68 -0.78
CA TRP A 193 -2.71 -19.33 -1.66
C TRP A 193 -3.06 -17.86 -1.51
N LEU A 194 -3.17 -17.30 -0.29
CA LEU A 194 -3.51 -15.89 -0.08
C LEU A 194 -2.61 -14.89 -0.85
N TYR A 195 -1.36 -15.26 -1.16
CA TYR A 195 -0.43 -14.41 -1.91
C TYR A 195 -0.31 -14.78 -3.39
N THR A 196 -0.44 -16.06 -3.73
CA THR A 196 -0.07 -16.57 -5.07
C THR A 196 -1.22 -17.26 -5.81
N GLY A 197 -2.39 -17.34 -5.17
CA GLY A 197 -3.62 -17.95 -5.63
C GLY A 197 -4.58 -16.96 -6.29
N PRO A 198 -5.03 -15.89 -5.60
CA PRO A 198 -6.01 -14.95 -6.12
C PRO A 198 -5.62 -14.38 -7.48
N LYS A 199 -6.53 -14.49 -8.44
CA LYS A 199 -6.41 -13.92 -9.79
C LYS A 199 -7.55 -12.94 -9.98
N LEU A 200 -7.30 -11.67 -9.66
CA LEU A 200 -8.33 -10.62 -9.60
C LEU A 200 -8.23 -9.60 -10.74
N LEU A 201 -7.23 -9.75 -11.63
CA LEU A 201 -7.02 -8.80 -12.73
C LEU A 201 -8.21 -8.74 -13.72
N PRO A 202 -8.89 -9.85 -14.09
CA PRO A 202 -10.07 -9.77 -14.95
C PRO A 202 -11.16 -8.87 -14.37
N GLU A 203 -11.46 -9.00 -13.09
CA GLU A 203 -12.49 -8.21 -12.41
C GLU A 203 -12.03 -6.77 -12.20
N MET A 204 -10.72 -6.53 -11.98
CA MET A 204 -10.15 -5.19 -11.99
C MET A 204 -10.25 -4.51 -13.37
N ILE A 205 -10.26 -5.28 -14.47
CA ILE A 205 -10.52 -4.75 -15.82
C ILE A 205 -11.98 -4.33 -15.93
N CYS A 206 -12.92 -5.21 -15.62
CA CYS A 206 -14.34 -4.89 -15.64
C CYS A 206 -14.66 -3.66 -14.77
N PHE A 207 -14.07 -3.61 -13.57
CA PHE A 207 -14.22 -2.47 -12.65
C PHE A 207 -13.75 -1.15 -13.29
N VAL A 208 -12.54 -1.12 -13.86
CA VAL A 208 -12.04 0.12 -14.49
C VAL A 208 -12.87 0.51 -15.71
N GLU A 209 -13.33 -0.44 -16.52
CA GLU A 209 -14.21 -0.14 -17.66
C GLU A 209 -15.53 0.50 -17.23
N GLN A 210 -16.07 0.10 -16.07
CA GLN A 210 -17.30 0.68 -15.50
C GLN A 210 -17.08 2.08 -14.90
N GLU A 211 -15.88 2.36 -14.39
CA GLU A 211 -15.55 3.67 -13.82
C GLU A 211 -15.15 4.71 -14.89
N LEU A 212 -14.79 4.27 -16.11
CA LEU A 212 -14.49 5.15 -17.24
C LEU A 212 -15.74 5.49 -18.05
N ASP A 213 -15.84 6.74 -18.51
CA ASP A 213 -16.89 7.11 -19.45
C ASP A 213 -16.71 6.47 -20.84
N ASN A 214 -17.73 6.56 -21.69
CA ASN A 214 -17.70 5.99 -23.04
C ASN A 214 -16.58 6.56 -23.92
N PHE A 215 -16.22 7.83 -23.73
CA PHE A 215 -15.19 8.49 -24.53
C PHE A 215 -13.80 7.97 -24.14
N SER A 216 -13.52 7.90 -22.85
CA SER A 216 -12.25 7.40 -22.30
C SER A 216 -12.08 5.91 -22.57
N ASN A 217 -13.15 5.12 -22.46
CA ASN A 217 -13.13 3.73 -22.93
C ASN A 217 -12.81 3.63 -24.42
N ALA A 218 -13.50 4.38 -25.29
CA ALA A 218 -13.21 4.36 -26.73
C ALA A 218 -11.74 4.73 -27.04
N LYS A 219 -11.19 5.73 -26.33
CA LYS A 219 -9.78 6.12 -26.44
C LYS A 219 -8.82 5.00 -26.02
N LEU A 220 -9.11 4.30 -24.92
CA LEU A 220 -8.30 3.13 -24.49
C LEU A 220 -8.27 2.05 -25.57
N LEU A 221 -9.43 1.76 -26.15
CA LEU A 221 -9.59 0.72 -27.16
C LEU A 221 -8.85 1.07 -28.45
N SER A 222 -8.89 2.32 -28.89
CA SER A 222 -8.26 2.77 -30.14
C SER A 222 -6.77 3.12 -30.02
N ALA A 223 -6.25 3.30 -28.80
CA ALA A 223 -4.90 3.81 -28.58
C ALA A 223 -3.81 2.94 -29.20
N LYS A 224 -2.91 3.56 -29.96
CA LYS A 224 -1.66 2.93 -30.41
C LYS A 224 -0.69 2.78 -29.24
N THR A 225 0.28 1.89 -29.36
CA THR A 225 1.31 1.67 -28.32
C THR A 225 1.97 2.99 -27.89
N ALA A 226 2.39 3.83 -28.85
CA ALA A 226 3.06 5.11 -28.58
C ALA A 226 2.15 6.15 -27.89
N GLU A 227 0.83 5.98 -27.91
CA GLU A 227 -0.14 6.91 -27.33
C GLU A 227 -0.48 6.56 -25.87
N LEU A 228 -0.05 5.40 -25.38
CA LEU A 228 -0.35 4.95 -24.02
C LEU A 228 0.03 5.93 -22.90
N PRO A 229 1.19 6.63 -22.94
CA PRO A 229 1.49 7.64 -21.93
C PRO A 229 0.40 8.71 -21.83
N ASN A 230 -0.12 9.17 -22.97
CA ASN A 230 -1.16 10.20 -23.01
C ASN A 230 -2.50 9.66 -22.50
N VAL A 231 -2.79 8.40 -22.76
CA VAL A 231 -4.00 7.72 -22.26
C VAL A 231 -3.95 7.60 -20.73
N ILE A 232 -2.79 7.30 -20.15
CA ILE A 232 -2.59 7.27 -18.69
C ILE A 232 -2.87 8.64 -18.07
N ASP A 233 -2.33 9.71 -18.64
CA ASP A 233 -2.53 11.08 -18.14
C ASP A 233 -3.99 11.54 -18.30
N LEU A 234 -4.63 11.21 -19.43
CA LEU A 234 -6.05 11.50 -19.66
C LEU A 234 -6.91 10.89 -18.56
N PHE A 235 -6.78 9.58 -18.29
CA PHE A 235 -7.63 8.92 -17.30
C PHE A 235 -7.31 9.36 -15.88
N HIS A 236 -6.04 9.66 -15.60
CA HIS A 236 -5.68 10.27 -14.33
C HIS A 236 -6.43 11.59 -14.11
N LYS A 237 -6.47 12.47 -15.12
CA LYS A 237 -7.18 13.76 -15.04
C LYS A 237 -8.68 13.60 -14.94
N ASP A 238 -9.28 12.74 -15.76
CA ASP A 238 -10.72 12.51 -15.77
C ASP A 238 -11.21 12.02 -14.41
N LEU A 239 -10.56 10.98 -13.88
CA LEU A 239 -10.91 10.39 -12.59
C LEU A 239 -10.51 11.31 -11.41
N SER A 240 -9.42 12.09 -11.49
CA SER A 240 -9.04 13.03 -10.42
C SER A 240 -10.11 14.09 -10.14
N ASN A 241 -10.88 14.47 -11.17
CA ASN A 241 -11.91 15.48 -11.05
C ASN A 241 -13.29 14.90 -10.68
N HIS A 242 -13.40 13.57 -10.57
CA HIS A 242 -14.66 12.92 -10.32
C HIS A 242 -15.05 13.04 -8.83
N PRO A 243 -16.25 13.55 -8.49
CA PRO A 243 -16.63 13.91 -7.12
C PRO A 243 -16.72 12.72 -6.15
N ARG A 244 -16.85 11.49 -6.68
CA ARG A 244 -16.87 10.25 -5.88
C ARG A 244 -15.54 9.98 -5.16
N TYR A 245 -14.43 10.42 -5.74
CA TYR A 245 -13.09 10.03 -5.29
C TYR A 245 -12.46 11.10 -4.41
N THR A 246 -12.91 11.14 -3.16
CA THR A 246 -12.47 12.12 -2.16
C THR A 246 -11.21 11.71 -1.40
N GLY A 247 -10.70 10.50 -1.65
CA GLY A 247 -9.69 9.87 -0.81
C GLY A 247 -10.27 9.31 0.48
N VAL A 248 -9.40 8.66 1.24
CA VAL A 248 -9.66 8.18 2.60
C VAL A 248 -8.90 9.07 3.58
N GLU A 249 -9.55 9.51 4.64
CA GLU A 249 -8.87 10.21 5.74
C GLU A 249 -7.98 9.21 6.50
N GLU A 250 -6.66 9.35 6.39
CA GLU A 250 -5.73 8.56 7.20
C GLU A 250 -5.89 8.91 8.69
N SER A 251 -6.69 8.12 9.39
CA SER A 251 -6.86 8.26 10.83
C SER A 251 -5.57 7.91 11.59
N LEU A 252 -5.44 8.36 12.84
CA LEU A 252 -4.35 8.02 13.77
C LEU A 252 -4.26 6.52 14.16
N ARG A 253 -4.97 5.64 13.44
CA ARG A 253 -5.12 4.23 13.77
C ARG A 253 -3.88 3.42 13.43
N LEU A 254 -3.82 2.23 14.00
CA LEU A 254 -2.88 1.21 13.58
C LEU A 254 -3.33 0.68 12.22
N TYR A 255 -2.46 0.81 11.22
CA TYR A 255 -2.70 0.36 9.87
C TYR A 255 -2.35 -1.13 9.69
N ASP A 256 -3.25 -1.91 9.12
CA ASP A 256 -3.04 -3.31 8.72
C ASP A 256 -3.73 -3.53 7.36
N PRO A 257 -3.02 -3.39 6.24
CA PRO A 257 -3.64 -3.34 4.92
C PRO A 257 -4.41 -4.63 4.61
N HIS A 258 -3.85 -5.78 4.95
CA HIS A 258 -4.48 -7.08 4.69
C HIS A 258 -5.80 -7.19 5.46
N TYR A 259 -5.82 -6.78 6.73
CA TYR A 259 -7.04 -6.77 7.55
C TYR A 259 -8.09 -5.77 7.06
N LEU A 260 -7.66 -4.64 6.47
CA LEU A 260 -8.54 -3.64 5.91
C LEU A 260 -9.14 -4.05 4.56
N GLY A 261 -8.74 -5.20 4.00
CA GLY A 261 -9.24 -5.68 2.71
C GLY A 261 -8.30 -5.39 1.57
N ASP A 262 -7.08 -4.90 1.79
CA ASP A 262 -6.12 -4.70 0.71
C ASP A 262 -5.50 -6.06 0.31
N ILE A 263 -6.17 -6.78 -0.60
CA ILE A 263 -5.92 -8.20 -0.90
C ILE A 263 -4.76 -8.39 -1.90
N PRO A 264 -3.79 -9.29 -1.63
CA PRO A 264 -2.79 -9.69 -2.61
C PRO A 264 -3.41 -10.41 -3.81
N SER A 265 -2.86 -10.21 -5.01
CA SER A 265 -3.30 -10.93 -6.21
C SER A 265 -2.19 -11.10 -7.23
N VAL A 266 -2.23 -12.20 -7.96
CA VAL A 266 -1.38 -12.43 -9.13
C VAL A 266 -1.91 -11.59 -10.27
N LEU A 267 -1.14 -10.60 -10.70
CA LEU A 267 -1.49 -9.75 -11.84
C LEU A 267 -1.19 -10.46 -13.15
N TYR A 268 0.03 -10.97 -13.29
CA TYR A 268 0.50 -11.60 -14.51
C TYR A 268 1.66 -12.53 -14.22
N HIS A 269 2.06 -13.24 -15.28
CA HIS A 269 3.26 -14.05 -15.25
C HIS A 269 4.17 -13.63 -16.39
N TYR A 270 5.47 -13.74 -16.20
CA TYR A 270 6.40 -13.68 -17.32
C TYR A 270 7.46 -14.75 -17.19
N SER A 271 8.03 -15.10 -18.34
CA SER A 271 9.08 -16.10 -18.45
C SER A 271 10.43 -15.43 -18.36
N ILE A 272 11.32 -15.98 -17.55
CA ILE A 272 12.76 -15.73 -17.62
C ILE A 272 13.46 -17.00 -18.05
N GLU A 273 14.64 -16.85 -18.64
CA GLU A 273 15.48 -17.97 -19.03
C GLU A 273 16.85 -17.80 -18.37
N LYS A 274 17.36 -18.88 -17.79
CA LYS A 274 18.70 -18.92 -17.21
C LYS A 274 19.34 -20.23 -17.60
N ASN A 275 20.48 -20.16 -18.30
CA ASN A 275 21.20 -21.33 -18.81
C ASN A 275 20.32 -22.28 -19.63
N GLY A 276 19.47 -21.74 -20.52
CA GLY A 276 18.56 -22.55 -21.36
C GLY A 276 17.29 -23.05 -20.66
N ILE A 277 17.14 -22.81 -19.35
CA ILE A 277 15.99 -23.29 -18.58
C ILE A 277 14.97 -22.16 -18.46
N PRO A 278 13.74 -22.30 -19.01
CA PRO A 278 12.69 -21.32 -18.82
C PRO A 278 11.97 -21.51 -17.48
N LYS A 279 11.71 -20.41 -16.76
CA LYS A 279 10.85 -20.39 -15.57
C LYS A 279 9.82 -19.28 -15.66
N LYS A 280 8.60 -19.61 -15.27
CA LYS A 280 7.47 -18.68 -15.22
C LYS A 280 7.38 -18.09 -13.81
N ILE A 281 7.61 -16.80 -13.70
CA ILE A 281 7.53 -16.06 -12.43
C ILE A 281 6.12 -15.52 -12.24
N LYS A 282 5.57 -15.60 -11.02
CA LYS A 282 4.33 -14.93 -10.63
C LYS A 282 4.63 -13.48 -10.19
N MET A 283 4.01 -12.51 -10.86
CA MET A 283 4.05 -11.10 -10.43
C MET A 283 2.83 -10.77 -9.57
N ILE A 284 3.09 -10.43 -8.32
CA ILE A 284 2.09 -10.25 -7.28
C ILE A 284 1.95 -8.78 -6.97
N ARG A 285 0.72 -8.28 -7.02
CA ARG A 285 0.34 -7.03 -6.38
C ARG A 285 0.02 -7.34 -4.92
N THR A 286 0.77 -6.75 -4.01
CA THR A 286 0.55 -6.90 -2.56
C THR A 286 0.80 -5.56 -1.88
N PRO A 287 -0.02 -5.13 -0.92
CA PRO A 287 0.36 -4.02 -0.04
C PRO A 287 1.52 -4.43 0.87
N THR A 288 1.95 -3.53 1.76
CA THR A 288 2.97 -3.88 2.75
C THR A 288 2.53 -5.07 3.59
N VAL A 289 3.42 -6.06 3.72
CA VAL A 289 3.20 -7.26 4.54
C VAL A 289 3.42 -7.00 6.03
N THR A 290 3.27 -5.74 6.45
CA THR A 290 3.44 -5.30 7.83
C THR A 290 2.17 -4.67 8.36
N LYS A 291 1.99 -4.77 9.67
CA LYS A 291 0.97 -4.05 10.41
C LYS A 291 1.59 -3.18 11.48
N ASP A 292 0.96 -2.04 11.71
CA ASP A 292 1.30 -1.13 12.79
C ASP A 292 0.95 -1.78 14.13
N CYS A 293 1.86 -1.68 15.09
CA CYS A 293 1.68 -2.25 16.43
C CYS A 293 1.66 -1.18 17.52
N LYS A 294 2.39 -0.07 17.33
CA LYS A 294 2.47 1.01 18.32
C LYS A 294 2.83 2.33 17.68
N ARG A 295 2.13 3.39 18.07
CA ARG A 295 2.48 4.80 17.80
C ARG A 295 2.85 5.49 19.10
N ASP A 296 3.70 6.51 19.03
CA ASP A 296 4.00 7.37 20.18
C ASP A 296 2.93 8.46 20.39
N LEU A 297 3.14 9.33 21.38
CA LEU A 297 2.23 10.43 21.70
C LEU A 297 2.11 11.48 20.59
N SER A 298 3.07 11.54 19.68
CA SER A 298 3.04 12.42 18.51
C SER A 298 2.37 11.79 17.29
N GLY A 299 1.91 10.54 17.42
CA GLY A 299 1.29 9.77 16.35
C GLY A 299 2.29 9.10 15.40
N VAL A 300 3.60 9.20 15.66
CA VAL A 300 4.63 8.57 14.84
C VAL A 300 4.66 7.06 15.12
N LEU A 301 4.74 6.26 14.05
CA LEU A 301 4.87 4.81 14.19
C LEU A 301 6.23 4.47 14.80
N VAL A 302 6.22 3.72 15.89
CA VAL A 302 7.45 3.27 16.58
C VAL A 302 7.62 1.75 16.55
N LYS A 303 6.58 1.01 16.16
CA LYS A 303 6.65 -0.45 16.03
C LYS A 303 5.73 -0.96 14.93
N ALA A 304 6.29 -1.73 14.00
CA ALA A 304 5.56 -2.54 13.04
C ALA A 304 5.97 -4.00 13.18
N LYS A 305 5.15 -4.92 12.68
CA LYS A 305 5.48 -6.34 12.57
C LYS A 305 4.97 -6.89 11.25
N VAL A 306 5.69 -7.86 10.70
CA VAL A 306 5.22 -8.65 9.56
C VAL A 306 3.96 -9.42 9.97
N VAL A 307 2.96 -9.46 9.08
CA VAL A 307 1.69 -10.17 9.31
C VAL A 307 1.91 -11.69 9.26
N LYS A 308 1.09 -12.47 9.99
CA LYS A 308 1.43 -13.89 10.22
C LYS A 308 1.16 -14.79 9.02
N GLU A 309 0.19 -14.42 8.22
CA GLU A 309 -0.12 -15.06 6.94
C GLU A 309 1.06 -14.97 5.97
N PHE A 310 1.81 -13.85 5.94
CA PHE A 310 3.03 -13.75 5.13
C PHE A 310 4.17 -14.62 5.68
N ILE A 311 4.29 -14.71 7.01
CA ILE A 311 5.23 -15.65 7.66
C ILE A 311 4.90 -17.09 7.25
N GLY A 312 3.62 -17.49 7.27
CA GLY A 312 3.18 -18.82 6.83
C GLY A 312 3.45 -19.07 5.34
N PHE A 313 3.27 -18.06 4.49
CA PHE A 313 3.65 -18.13 3.07
C PHE A 313 5.14 -18.42 2.90
N LEU A 314 6.03 -17.73 3.63
CA LEU A 314 7.48 -17.96 3.53
C LEU A 314 7.89 -19.33 4.10
N GLU A 315 7.26 -19.78 5.18
CA GLU A 315 7.45 -21.14 5.71
C GLU A 315 7.04 -22.20 4.67
N SER A 316 5.96 -21.96 3.93
CA SER A 316 5.54 -22.81 2.79
C SER A 316 6.57 -22.84 1.67
N TYR A 317 7.07 -21.67 1.29
CA TYR A 317 8.11 -21.54 0.28
C TYR A 317 9.40 -22.23 0.68
N GLN A 318 9.81 -22.11 1.95
CA GLN A 318 11.00 -22.77 2.47
C GLN A 318 10.90 -24.30 2.35
N ARG A 319 9.76 -24.90 2.75
CA ARG A 319 9.57 -26.36 2.63
C ARG A 319 9.53 -26.87 1.19
N GLN A 320 9.08 -26.04 0.26
CA GLN A 320 8.97 -26.38 -1.16
C GLN A 320 10.17 -25.94 -1.99
N GLU A 321 11.23 -25.44 -1.34
CA GLU A 321 12.42 -24.88 -2.00
C GLU A 321 12.12 -23.75 -3.00
N LYS A 322 10.99 -23.05 -2.81
CA LYS A 322 10.58 -21.91 -3.62
C LYS A 322 11.25 -20.63 -3.13
N LYS A 323 11.30 -19.65 -4.04
CA LYS A 323 11.96 -18.36 -3.84
C LYS A 323 11.02 -17.21 -4.11
N HIS A 324 11.05 -16.22 -3.23
CA HIS A 324 10.30 -14.98 -3.35
C HIS A 324 11.24 -13.77 -3.32
N ILE A 325 11.00 -12.78 -4.19
CA ILE A 325 11.69 -11.49 -4.14
C ILE A 325 10.69 -10.40 -3.75
N TYR A 326 11.04 -9.66 -2.72
CA TYR A 326 10.26 -8.53 -2.23
C TYR A 326 10.98 -7.23 -2.57
N PHE A 327 10.51 -6.52 -3.60
CA PHE A 327 10.96 -5.16 -3.88
C PHE A 327 10.15 -4.18 -3.04
N ASN A 328 10.80 -3.63 -2.00
CA ASN A 328 10.23 -2.62 -1.14
C ASN A 328 10.47 -1.22 -1.73
N LEU A 329 9.41 -0.52 -2.09
CA LEU A 329 9.46 0.84 -2.66
C LEU A 329 9.20 1.93 -1.63
N MET A 330 9.06 1.56 -0.35
CA MET A 330 8.87 2.49 0.77
C MET A 330 10.17 3.21 1.13
N GLN A 331 10.05 4.31 1.88
CA GLN A 331 11.21 4.94 2.51
C GLN A 331 11.79 4.07 3.62
N ARG A 332 13.09 4.19 3.84
CA ARG A 332 13.81 3.59 4.98
C ARG A 332 13.87 4.53 6.21
N LYS A 333 13.08 5.60 6.23
CA LYS A 333 13.02 6.60 7.31
C LYS A 333 11.58 6.89 7.73
N GLY A 334 11.40 7.44 8.93
CA GLY A 334 10.09 7.77 9.49
C GLY A 334 9.20 6.54 9.68
N SER A 335 7.88 6.74 9.60
CA SER A 335 6.92 5.64 9.81
C SER A 335 7.03 4.53 8.74
N GLU A 336 7.39 4.88 7.51
CA GLU A 336 7.69 3.87 6.47
C GLU A 336 8.98 3.12 6.78
N GLY A 337 10.00 3.80 7.32
CA GLY A 337 11.26 3.17 7.73
C GLY A 337 11.07 2.05 8.73
N ILE A 338 10.18 2.20 9.71
CA ILE A 338 9.87 1.15 10.69
C ILE A 338 9.24 -0.08 10.01
N ARG A 339 8.42 0.11 8.97
CA ARG A 339 7.83 -0.99 8.19
C ARG A 339 8.87 -1.64 7.29
N SER A 340 9.68 -0.84 6.60
CA SER A 340 10.79 -1.30 5.76
C SER A 340 11.76 -2.16 6.55
N GLN A 341 12.20 -1.69 7.72
CA GLN A 341 13.11 -2.43 8.59
C GLN A 341 12.53 -3.78 9.01
N ALA A 342 11.24 -3.84 9.37
CA ALA A 342 10.59 -5.10 9.74
C ALA A 342 10.56 -6.14 8.59
N ILE A 343 10.55 -5.68 7.33
CA ILE A 343 10.62 -6.54 6.13
C ILE A 343 12.07 -6.90 5.83
N GLU A 344 12.99 -5.94 5.89
CA GLU A 344 14.43 -6.15 5.64
C GLU A 344 15.04 -7.17 6.63
N GLU A 345 14.69 -7.07 7.92
CA GLU A 345 15.10 -8.04 8.95
C GLU A 345 14.48 -9.43 8.74
N LEU A 346 13.37 -9.53 8.01
CA LEU A 346 12.69 -10.80 7.78
C LEU A 346 13.51 -11.73 6.90
N GLU A 347 14.30 -11.19 5.97
CA GLU A 347 15.16 -11.96 5.09
C GLU A 347 16.04 -12.93 5.91
N GLN A 348 16.45 -12.55 7.15
CA GLN A 348 17.47 -13.28 7.93
C GLN A 348 16.93 -14.60 8.41
N LYS A 349 15.60 -14.66 8.54
CA LYS A 349 14.85 -15.81 8.99
C LYS A 349 14.55 -16.78 7.85
N TYR A 350 14.63 -16.31 6.60
CA TYR A 350 14.32 -17.10 5.41
C TYR A 350 15.44 -16.99 4.36
N PRO A 351 16.69 -17.34 4.74
CA PRO A 351 17.82 -17.28 3.81
C PRO A 351 17.54 -18.19 2.60
N ASN A 352 17.89 -17.72 1.42
CA ASN A 352 17.67 -18.40 0.13
C ASN A 352 16.21 -18.56 -0.32
N HIS A 353 15.22 -18.20 0.50
CA HIS A 353 13.80 -18.31 0.15
C HIS A 353 13.12 -16.95 0.05
N LEU A 354 13.61 -15.95 0.79
CA LEU A 354 13.24 -14.55 0.65
C LEU A 354 14.49 -13.75 0.26
N TYR A 355 14.32 -12.84 -0.70
CA TYR A 355 15.31 -11.81 -1.01
C TYR A 355 14.61 -10.45 -0.93
N VAL A 356 15.12 -9.53 -0.12
CA VAL A 356 14.53 -8.20 0.04
C VAL A 356 15.44 -7.16 -0.59
N ILE A 357 14.86 -6.28 -1.41
CA ILE A 357 15.57 -5.15 -2.00
C ILE A 357 14.72 -3.91 -1.78
N THR A 358 15.28 -2.88 -1.13
CA THR A 358 14.59 -1.60 -0.95
C THR A 358 15.10 -0.59 -1.98
N LEU A 359 14.21 -0.16 -2.88
CA LEU A 359 14.43 0.87 -3.88
C LEU A 359 13.51 2.06 -3.57
N SER A 360 13.88 2.88 -2.58
CA SER A 360 13.04 3.98 -2.12
C SER A 360 12.68 4.92 -3.28
N LYS A 361 11.37 5.14 -3.48
CA LYS A 361 10.83 6.11 -4.44
C LYS A 361 10.43 7.43 -3.79
N ASP A 362 11.08 7.80 -2.70
CA ASP A 362 10.74 9.03 -1.94
C ASP A 362 11.94 9.73 -1.31
N SER A 363 13.15 9.34 -1.70
CA SER A 363 14.35 10.06 -1.29
C SER A 363 14.49 11.39 -2.01
N ASP A 364 15.28 12.30 -1.42
CA ASP A 364 15.66 13.54 -2.10
C ASP A 364 16.34 13.26 -3.46
N PHE A 365 17.13 12.18 -3.54
CA PHE A 365 17.74 11.74 -4.81
C PHE A 365 16.68 11.28 -5.80
N TYR A 366 15.72 10.45 -5.40
CA TYR A 366 14.66 9.98 -6.29
C TYR A 366 13.87 11.15 -6.91
N TRP A 367 13.58 12.18 -6.12
CA TRP A 367 12.88 13.38 -6.57
C TRP A 367 13.78 14.44 -7.20
N GLN A 368 15.09 14.18 -7.29
CA GLN A 368 16.10 15.12 -7.80
C GLN A 368 15.96 16.51 -7.14
N SER A 369 15.75 16.51 -5.83
CA SER A 369 15.49 17.70 -5.02
C SER A 369 16.72 18.15 -4.24
N LYS A 370 16.63 19.32 -3.57
CA LYS A 370 17.71 19.90 -2.75
C LYS A 370 19.04 19.93 -3.53
N LYS A 371 20.11 19.32 -2.97
CA LYS A 371 21.45 19.28 -3.58
C LYS A 371 21.51 18.57 -4.93
N PHE A 372 20.55 17.69 -5.25
CA PHE A 372 20.53 16.95 -6.51
C PHE A 372 19.88 17.72 -7.67
N ARG A 373 19.23 18.84 -7.39
CA ARG A 373 18.55 19.65 -8.41
C ARG A 373 19.51 20.18 -9.48
N LEU A 374 20.76 20.46 -9.10
CA LEU A 374 21.74 21.14 -9.95
C LEU A 374 22.69 20.20 -10.70
N ILE A 375 22.57 18.88 -10.52
CA ILE A 375 23.48 17.92 -11.17
C ILE A 375 22.98 17.65 -12.60
N SER A 376 23.41 18.43 -13.60
CA SER A 376 23.06 18.18 -15.02
C SER A 376 23.96 17.15 -15.69
N ASN A 377 25.25 17.16 -15.38
CA ASN A 377 26.22 16.27 -16.01
C ASN A 377 25.90 14.79 -15.72
N ALA A 378 25.76 13.99 -16.76
CA ALA A 378 25.32 12.60 -16.67
C ALA A 378 26.31 11.71 -15.90
N THR A 379 27.62 11.94 -16.08
CA THR A 379 28.67 11.20 -15.35
C THR A 379 28.58 11.48 -13.85
N GLN A 380 28.47 12.76 -13.47
CA GLN A 380 28.30 13.16 -12.07
C GLN A 380 27.00 12.61 -11.47
N PHE A 381 25.91 12.64 -12.24
CA PHE A 381 24.62 12.07 -11.83
C PHE A 381 24.71 10.56 -11.57
N LYS A 382 25.29 9.79 -12.49
CA LYS A 382 25.47 8.33 -12.32
C LYS A 382 26.36 8.00 -11.13
N GLU A 383 27.45 8.74 -10.92
CA GLU A 383 28.30 8.56 -9.74
C GLU A 383 27.53 8.85 -8.45
N GLN A 384 26.77 9.95 -8.42
CA GLN A 384 25.92 10.27 -7.27
C GLN A 384 24.82 9.22 -7.05
N PHE A 385 24.28 8.61 -8.11
CA PHE A 385 23.34 7.50 -8.01
C PHE A 385 24.00 6.29 -7.35
N MET A 386 25.21 5.93 -7.77
CA MET A 386 25.98 4.84 -7.15
C MET A 386 26.27 5.09 -5.67
N ILE A 387 26.64 6.32 -5.31
CA ILE A 387 26.84 6.73 -3.90
C ILE A 387 25.53 6.55 -3.12
N GLU A 388 24.40 7.07 -3.62
CA GLU A 388 23.12 6.93 -2.92
C GLU A 388 22.69 5.47 -2.77
N MET A 389 22.90 4.63 -3.79
CA MET A 389 22.54 3.21 -3.77
C MET A 389 23.33 2.37 -2.77
N PHE A 390 24.63 2.65 -2.58
CA PHE A 390 25.52 1.76 -1.82
C PHE A 390 26.05 2.37 -0.51
N GLU A 391 26.05 3.70 -0.40
CA GLU A 391 26.54 4.43 0.78
C GLU A 391 25.40 5.22 1.45
N GLY A 392 24.27 5.38 0.75
CA GLY A 392 23.08 6.07 1.25
C GLY A 392 22.21 5.21 2.17
N LYS A 393 21.32 5.90 2.91
CA LYS A 393 20.38 5.26 3.87
C LYS A 393 19.04 4.86 3.25
N ASN A 394 18.83 5.11 1.96
CA ASN A 394 17.53 4.96 1.31
C ASN A 394 17.37 3.62 0.56
N TYR A 395 18.43 2.82 0.48
CA TYR A 395 18.47 1.55 -0.23
C TYR A 395 18.81 0.42 0.73
N PHE A 396 18.32 -0.77 0.44
CA PHE A 396 18.72 -2.01 1.10
C PHE A 396 18.94 -3.06 0.02
N TRP A 397 20.03 -3.79 0.13
CA TRP A 397 20.37 -4.90 -0.76
C TRP A 397 20.40 -6.17 0.06
N SER A 398 19.71 -7.21 -0.42
CA SER A 398 19.82 -8.56 0.12
C SER A 398 21.29 -8.97 0.30
N TRP A 399 21.65 -9.64 1.40
CA TRP A 399 23.03 -10.14 1.58
C TRP A 399 23.43 -11.20 0.58
N ALA A 400 22.46 -11.81 -0.10
CA ALA A 400 22.74 -12.79 -1.14
C ALA A 400 23.28 -12.11 -2.41
N LEU A 401 23.13 -10.79 -2.54
CA LEU A 401 23.85 -9.97 -3.50
C LEU A 401 25.30 -9.81 -2.99
N LYS A 402 26.27 -10.32 -3.76
CA LYS A 402 27.70 -10.29 -3.41
C LYS A 402 28.29 -8.93 -3.80
N LEU A 403 29.59 -8.73 -3.53
CA LEU A 403 30.32 -7.49 -3.84
C LEU A 403 30.30 -7.09 -5.32
N ASP A 404 30.16 -8.07 -6.22
CA ASP A 404 30.00 -7.87 -7.67
C ASP A 404 28.76 -7.05 -8.02
N TRP A 405 27.74 -7.03 -7.16
CA TRP A 405 26.49 -6.32 -7.43
C TRP A 405 26.69 -4.80 -7.63
N LYS A 406 27.68 -4.18 -6.97
CA LYS A 406 28.02 -2.77 -7.21
C LYS A 406 28.52 -2.55 -8.63
N HIS A 407 29.26 -3.50 -9.18
CA HIS A 407 29.72 -3.46 -10.57
C HIS A 407 28.55 -3.68 -11.54
N ASP A 408 27.71 -4.68 -11.29
CA ASP A 408 26.50 -4.96 -12.10
C ASP A 408 25.59 -3.72 -12.17
N CYS A 409 25.32 -3.06 -11.04
CA CYS A 409 24.55 -1.82 -11.02
C CYS A 409 25.17 -0.72 -11.89
N ARG A 410 26.50 -0.56 -11.88
CA ARG A 410 27.17 0.44 -12.73
C ARG A 410 26.96 0.13 -14.21
N GLN A 411 27.12 -1.12 -14.61
CA GLN A 411 26.85 -1.56 -15.98
C GLN A 411 25.39 -1.34 -16.38
N ILE A 412 24.44 -1.58 -15.47
CA ILE A 412 23.03 -1.29 -15.71
C ILE A 412 22.80 0.22 -15.94
N LEU A 413 23.40 1.10 -15.11
CA LEU A 413 23.28 2.55 -15.33
C LEU A 413 23.87 2.98 -16.67
N ASP A 414 25.03 2.44 -17.06
CA ASP A 414 25.65 2.75 -18.35
C ASP A 414 24.79 2.25 -19.52
N HIS A 415 24.23 1.04 -19.41
CA HIS A 415 23.31 0.49 -20.39
C HIS A 415 22.05 1.34 -20.55
N VAL A 416 21.43 1.78 -19.43
CA VAL A 416 20.25 2.66 -19.44
C VAL A 416 20.58 4.01 -20.09
N HIS A 417 21.73 4.60 -19.77
CA HIS A 417 22.18 5.87 -20.33
C HIS A 417 22.38 5.77 -21.85
N GLN A 418 22.99 4.68 -22.31
CA GLN A 418 23.19 4.42 -23.73
C GLN A 418 21.84 4.22 -24.44
N LEU A 419 21.01 3.31 -23.92
CA LEU A 419 19.79 2.85 -24.60
C LEU A 419 18.70 3.91 -24.66
N TYR A 420 18.46 4.65 -23.57
CA TYR A 420 17.29 5.54 -23.47
C TYR A 420 17.62 7.04 -23.56
N PHE A 421 18.90 7.37 -23.53
CA PHE A 421 19.39 8.76 -23.51
C PHE A 421 20.56 9.00 -24.45
N SER A 422 20.91 8.03 -25.30
CA SER A 422 21.95 8.16 -26.33
C SER A 422 23.29 8.70 -25.80
N ASN A 423 23.66 8.34 -24.57
CA ASN A 423 24.87 8.82 -23.89
C ASN A 423 25.03 10.37 -23.86
N GLN A 424 23.92 11.12 -23.80
CA GLN A 424 23.97 12.58 -23.66
C GLN A 424 24.83 13.01 -22.46
N VAL A 425 25.66 14.04 -22.67
CA VAL A 425 26.58 14.57 -21.66
C VAL A 425 25.82 15.22 -20.49
N GLU A 426 24.71 15.89 -20.80
CA GLU A 426 23.83 16.50 -19.81
C GLU A 426 22.45 15.86 -19.87
N LEU A 427 21.83 15.71 -18.70
CA LEU A 427 20.46 15.25 -18.53
C LEU A 427 19.68 16.36 -17.86
N SER A 428 18.55 16.75 -18.45
CA SER A 428 17.58 17.65 -17.82
C SER A 428 17.03 17.06 -16.49
N HIS A 429 16.36 17.88 -15.69
CA HIS A 429 15.73 17.40 -14.44
C HIS A 429 14.75 16.27 -14.70
N GLN A 430 13.90 16.40 -15.73
CA GLN A 430 12.96 15.36 -16.12
C GLN A 430 13.66 14.10 -16.64
N GLU A 431 14.75 14.23 -17.39
CA GLU A 431 15.52 13.07 -17.86
C GLU A 431 16.16 12.28 -16.73
N ARG A 432 16.70 12.95 -15.72
CA ARG A 432 17.23 12.27 -14.53
C ARG A 432 16.16 11.56 -13.73
N LEU A 433 14.97 12.16 -13.65
CA LEU A 433 13.80 11.49 -13.09
C LEU A 433 13.50 10.22 -13.90
N ASP A 434 13.31 10.31 -15.21
CA ASP A 434 13.01 9.14 -16.07
C ASP A 434 14.11 8.07 -15.97
N PHE A 435 15.37 8.50 -15.90
CA PHE A 435 16.54 7.62 -15.76
C PHE A 435 16.40 6.73 -14.53
N ILE A 436 15.99 7.28 -13.38
CA ILE A 436 15.84 6.52 -12.14
C ILE A 436 14.76 5.44 -12.27
N GLU A 437 13.63 5.73 -12.94
CA GLU A 437 12.58 4.73 -13.17
C GLU A 437 13.05 3.61 -14.09
N LEU A 438 13.71 3.95 -15.19
CA LEU A 438 14.24 2.98 -16.16
C LEU A 438 15.38 2.15 -15.54
N ALA A 439 16.25 2.77 -14.73
CA ALA A 439 17.29 2.06 -13.98
C ALA A 439 16.71 1.08 -12.96
N TYR A 440 15.69 1.49 -12.19
CA TYR A 440 15.00 0.57 -11.28
C TYR A 440 14.35 -0.59 -12.04
N MET A 441 13.76 -0.31 -13.21
CA MET A 441 13.16 -1.32 -14.07
C MET A 441 14.19 -2.38 -14.50
N GLU A 442 15.38 -1.96 -14.97
CA GLU A 442 16.47 -2.86 -15.34
C GLU A 442 17.08 -3.60 -14.13
N ILE A 443 17.26 -2.92 -12.99
CA ILE A 443 17.75 -3.50 -11.74
C ILE A 443 16.85 -4.65 -11.28
N ILE A 444 15.54 -4.43 -11.28
CA ILE A 444 14.54 -5.46 -10.91
C ILE A 444 14.67 -6.68 -11.83
N GLU A 445 14.82 -6.48 -13.13
CA GLU A 445 14.99 -7.55 -14.10
C GLU A 445 16.28 -8.35 -13.88
N ALA A 446 17.41 -7.66 -13.69
CA ALA A 446 18.70 -8.28 -13.41
C ALA A 446 18.65 -9.13 -12.12
N ILE A 447 17.99 -8.63 -11.07
CA ILE A 447 17.79 -9.36 -9.82
C ILE A 447 16.92 -10.60 -10.01
N CYS A 448 15.85 -10.51 -10.81
CA CYS A 448 14.99 -11.66 -11.12
C CYS A 448 15.77 -12.74 -11.89
N LEU A 449 16.62 -12.36 -12.85
CA LEU A 449 17.51 -13.29 -13.55
C LEU A 449 18.55 -13.91 -12.61
N ARG A 450 19.10 -13.12 -11.68
CA ARG A 450 20.10 -13.58 -10.72
C ARG A 450 19.54 -14.63 -9.77
N PHE A 451 18.42 -14.37 -9.12
CA PHE A 451 17.84 -15.26 -8.10
C PHE A 451 16.89 -16.33 -8.64
N TYR A 452 16.36 -16.14 -9.85
CA TYR A 452 15.48 -17.09 -10.53
C TYR A 452 14.24 -17.49 -9.70
N PRO A 453 13.42 -16.51 -9.27
CA PRO A 453 12.39 -16.71 -8.26
C PRO A 453 11.11 -17.36 -8.80
N ASP A 454 10.28 -17.87 -7.89
CA ASP A 454 8.94 -18.39 -8.18
C ASP A 454 7.89 -17.28 -8.18
N SER A 455 8.08 -16.28 -7.30
CA SER A 455 7.23 -15.10 -7.27
C SER A 455 7.98 -13.84 -6.87
N VAL A 456 7.43 -12.71 -7.29
CA VAL A 456 7.99 -11.38 -7.05
C VAL A 456 6.86 -10.41 -6.75
N ASN A 457 7.11 -9.44 -5.87
CA ASN A 457 6.25 -8.28 -5.72
C ASN A 457 7.05 -6.98 -5.70
N GLU A 458 6.37 -5.89 -6.05
CA GLU A 458 6.86 -4.52 -5.95
C GLU A 458 5.88 -3.72 -5.11
N ALA A 459 6.18 -3.56 -3.82
CA ALA A 459 5.22 -3.07 -2.83
C ALA A 459 5.66 -1.75 -2.21
N CYS A 460 4.69 -0.85 -2.02
CA CYS A 460 4.77 0.25 -1.06
C CYS A 460 3.73 0.04 0.05
N LYS A 461 3.48 1.01 0.93
CA LYS A 461 2.52 0.90 2.07
C LYS A 461 1.22 0.18 1.66
N SER A 462 0.61 0.58 0.55
CA SER A 462 -0.67 0.00 0.07
C SER A 462 -0.60 -0.47 -1.39
N CYS A 463 0.59 -0.39 -2.00
CA CYS A 463 0.79 -0.72 -3.41
C CYS A 463 -0.18 -0.01 -4.38
N VAL A 464 -0.65 1.20 -4.02
CA VAL A 464 -1.64 1.96 -4.81
C VAL A 464 -1.02 2.98 -5.76
N ASP A 465 0.15 3.52 -5.41
CA ASP A 465 0.84 4.51 -6.24
C ASP A 465 2.16 3.95 -6.79
N ARG A 466 3.21 3.95 -5.95
CA ARG A 466 4.58 3.54 -6.30
C ARG A 466 4.65 2.11 -6.85
N GLY A 467 3.99 1.16 -6.15
CA GLY A 467 3.96 -0.25 -6.55
C GLY A 467 3.15 -0.48 -7.83
N ALA A 468 1.95 0.09 -7.91
CA ALA A 468 1.11 0.05 -9.11
C ALA A 468 1.84 0.58 -10.35
N ALA A 469 2.49 1.74 -10.25
CA ALA A 469 3.27 2.33 -11.34
C ALA A 469 4.44 1.43 -11.76
N ALA A 470 5.20 0.88 -10.80
CA ALA A 470 6.35 0.04 -11.10
C ALA A 470 5.93 -1.29 -11.77
N LEU A 471 4.89 -1.95 -11.25
CA LEU A 471 4.31 -3.18 -11.82
C LEU A 471 3.77 -2.96 -13.24
N ALA A 472 3.13 -1.81 -13.49
CA ALA A 472 2.61 -1.45 -14.81
C ALA A 472 3.74 -1.21 -15.83
N LEU A 473 4.79 -0.48 -15.42
CA LEU A 473 5.96 -0.23 -16.25
C LEU A 473 6.69 -1.53 -16.62
N GLN A 474 6.86 -2.45 -15.65
CA GLN A 474 7.41 -3.78 -15.91
C GLN A 474 6.55 -4.59 -16.89
N TYR A 475 5.22 -4.60 -16.69
CA TYR A 475 4.32 -5.30 -17.60
C TYR A 475 4.37 -4.73 -19.02
N LEU A 476 4.43 -3.40 -19.15
CA LEU A 476 4.59 -2.70 -20.41
C LEU A 476 5.87 -3.15 -21.12
N LYS A 477 7.02 -3.11 -20.44
CA LYS A 477 8.30 -3.57 -20.99
C LYS A 477 8.21 -4.98 -21.53
N LYS A 478 7.74 -5.93 -20.71
CA LYS A 478 7.63 -7.34 -21.11
C LYS A 478 6.66 -7.56 -22.27
N THR A 479 5.67 -6.69 -22.42
CA THR A 479 4.71 -6.77 -23.51
C THR A 479 5.30 -6.26 -24.83
N VAL A 480 5.93 -5.08 -24.79
CA VAL A 480 6.53 -4.44 -25.98
C VAL A 480 7.65 -5.30 -26.56
N LEU A 481 8.55 -5.79 -25.70
CA LEU A 481 9.68 -6.64 -26.13
C LEU A 481 9.25 -7.96 -26.79
N LYS A 482 8.03 -8.46 -26.51
CA LYS A 482 7.53 -9.71 -27.10
C LYS A 482 6.76 -9.54 -28.41
N LYS A 483 6.06 -8.41 -28.59
CA LYS A 483 5.04 -8.29 -29.63
C LYS A 483 5.12 -7.03 -30.49
N GLN A 484 6.02 -6.07 -30.18
CA GLN A 484 6.14 -4.73 -30.79
C GLN A 484 4.85 -3.86 -30.70
N ALA A 485 3.68 -4.41 -31.00
CA ALA A 485 2.36 -3.83 -30.79
C ALA A 485 1.66 -4.40 -29.56
N ILE A 486 1.03 -3.52 -28.78
CA ILE A 486 0.22 -3.87 -27.61
C ILE A 486 -1.22 -4.12 -28.09
N SER A 487 -1.79 -5.28 -27.73
CA SER A 487 -3.19 -5.59 -28.00
C SER A 487 -4.15 -4.85 -27.07
N GLU A 488 -5.42 -4.75 -27.46
CA GLU A 488 -6.47 -4.15 -26.62
C GLU A 488 -6.52 -4.74 -25.21
N SER A 489 -6.55 -6.08 -25.10
CA SER A 489 -6.53 -6.76 -23.80
C SER A 489 -5.30 -6.39 -22.96
N GLN A 490 -4.15 -6.16 -23.58
CA GLN A 490 -2.95 -5.73 -22.87
C GLN A 490 -3.02 -4.26 -22.43
N ARG A 491 -3.62 -3.37 -23.23
CA ARG A 491 -3.87 -1.98 -22.83
C ARG A 491 -4.79 -1.91 -21.61
N LYS A 492 -5.89 -2.67 -21.64
CA LYS A 492 -6.82 -2.80 -20.51
C LYS A 492 -6.09 -3.25 -19.24
N LYS A 493 -5.28 -4.31 -19.34
CA LYS A 493 -4.45 -4.79 -18.22
C LYS A 493 -3.52 -3.72 -17.66
N ILE A 494 -2.80 -2.99 -18.51
CA ILE A 494 -1.91 -1.90 -18.06
C ILE A 494 -2.71 -0.87 -17.27
N MET A 495 -3.85 -0.41 -17.81
CA MET A 495 -4.68 0.60 -17.14
C MET A 495 -5.26 0.09 -15.83
N SER A 496 -5.71 -1.16 -15.76
CA SER A 496 -6.21 -1.75 -14.52
C SER A 496 -5.15 -1.88 -13.43
N ILE A 497 -3.91 -2.21 -13.81
CA ILE A 497 -2.78 -2.25 -12.85
C ILE A 497 -2.51 -0.85 -12.28
N VAL A 498 -2.66 0.20 -13.09
CA VAL A 498 -2.41 1.60 -12.68
C VAL A 498 -3.55 2.18 -11.85
N LEU A 499 -4.80 2.02 -12.29
CA LEU A 499 -5.94 2.76 -11.77
C LEU A 499 -6.66 2.04 -10.62
N ALA A 500 -6.91 0.74 -10.76
CA ALA A 500 -7.78 0.00 -9.84
C ALA A 500 -7.27 0.03 -8.39
N PRO A 501 -5.96 -0.19 -8.09
CA PRO A 501 -5.49 -0.27 -6.71
C PRO A 501 -5.81 0.95 -5.84
N ALA A 502 -5.61 2.16 -6.38
CA ALA A 502 -5.84 3.39 -5.63
C ALA A 502 -7.33 3.63 -5.36
N ILE A 503 -8.19 3.35 -6.35
CA ILE A 503 -9.63 3.53 -6.21
C ILE A 503 -10.17 2.54 -5.19
N LEU A 504 -9.82 1.25 -5.34
CA LEU A 504 -10.32 0.17 -4.50
C LEU A 504 -9.88 0.30 -3.04
N ALA A 505 -8.61 0.63 -2.79
CA ALA A 505 -8.08 0.66 -1.42
C ALA A 505 -8.21 2.04 -0.75
N MET A 506 -8.19 3.13 -1.52
CA MET A 506 -8.03 4.49 -0.99
C MET A 506 -9.09 5.50 -1.45
N ASN A 507 -10.11 5.08 -2.22
CA ASN A 507 -11.13 5.98 -2.77
C ASN A 507 -10.54 7.19 -3.51
N ARG A 508 -9.41 7.01 -4.19
CA ARG A 508 -8.78 8.07 -4.98
C ARG A 508 -8.06 7.50 -6.18
N VAL A 509 -7.73 8.35 -7.12
CA VAL A 509 -6.74 8.00 -8.14
C VAL A 509 -5.33 7.98 -7.57
N MET A 510 -4.39 7.46 -8.36
CA MET A 510 -2.96 7.59 -8.11
C MET A 510 -2.57 9.06 -7.88
N GLN A 511 -1.62 9.34 -7.01
CA GLN A 511 -1.13 10.71 -6.82
C GLN A 511 -0.58 11.30 -8.12
N HIS A 512 -0.92 12.56 -8.45
CA HIS A 512 -0.55 13.20 -9.72
C HIS A 512 0.96 13.12 -10.02
N GLN A 513 1.81 13.42 -9.03
CA GLN A 513 3.27 13.34 -9.20
C GLN A 513 3.75 11.93 -9.56
N ARG A 514 3.02 10.88 -9.15
CA ARG A 514 3.34 9.47 -9.46
C ARG A 514 2.85 9.08 -10.84
N ALA A 515 1.63 9.50 -11.20
CA ALA A 515 1.10 9.31 -12.53
C ALA A 515 2.00 9.98 -13.59
N SER A 516 2.44 11.21 -13.33
CA SER A 516 3.37 11.94 -14.21
C SER A 516 4.72 11.22 -14.36
N ARG A 517 5.31 10.72 -13.26
CA ARG A 517 6.56 9.93 -13.32
C ARG A 517 6.42 8.66 -14.14
N LEU A 518 5.30 7.96 -14.01
CA LEU A 518 4.98 6.79 -14.82
C LEU A 518 4.84 7.17 -16.30
N GLN A 519 4.06 8.21 -16.60
CA GLN A 519 3.82 8.69 -17.96
C GLN A 519 5.12 8.99 -18.69
N THR A 520 6.00 9.81 -18.11
CA THR A 520 7.22 10.25 -18.79
C THR A 520 8.22 9.10 -18.95
N ALA A 521 8.34 8.22 -17.95
CA ALA A 521 9.15 7.01 -18.05
C ALA A 521 8.62 6.06 -19.13
N CYS A 522 7.29 5.85 -19.20
CA CYS A 522 6.65 5.07 -20.27
C CYS A 522 6.93 5.68 -21.64
N GLN A 523 6.78 7.00 -21.79
CA GLN A 523 7.04 7.69 -23.05
C GLN A 523 8.48 7.47 -23.50
N ARG A 524 9.45 7.66 -22.61
CA ARG A 524 10.87 7.48 -22.93
C ARG A 524 11.21 6.03 -23.26
N PHE A 525 10.66 5.06 -22.52
CA PHE A 525 10.82 3.64 -22.82
C PHE A 525 10.31 3.33 -24.24
N LEU A 526 9.10 3.76 -24.57
CA LEU A 526 8.46 3.47 -25.84
C LEU A 526 9.17 4.11 -27.04
N LEU A 527 9.67 5.34 -26.91
CA LEU A 527 10.40 6.04 -27.97
C LEU A 527 11.74 5.38 -28.36
N ASN A 528 12.30 4.53 -27.49
CA ASN A 528 13.58 3.87 -27.73
C ASN A 528 13.44 2.34 -27.92
N SER A 529 12.23 1.79 -27.79
CA SER A 529 11.97 0.34 -27.89
C SER A 529 11.15 -0.05 -29.13
N ILE A 530 10.61 0.94 -29.84
CA ILE A 530 9.81 0.82 -31.07
C ILE A 530 10.45 1.76 -32.08
#